data_AF-A0A953ZXC8-F1
#
_entry.id   AF-A0A953ZXC8-F1
#
_cell.length_a   1.000
_cell.length_b   1.000
_cell.length_c   1.000
_cell.angle_alpha   90.00
_cell.angle_beta   90.00
_cell.angle_gamma   90.00
#
_symmetry.space_group_name_H-M   'P 1'
#
loop_
_entity.id
_entity.type
_entity.pdbx_description
1 polymer ?
#
loop_
_entity_poly.entity_id
_entity_poly.type
_entity_poly.pdbx_seq_one_letter_code
_entity_poly.pdbx_strand_id
1 'polypeptide(L)'
;MARTHRQGGFTIVEMMIAVTIFTTVAVALLQHLTISYSSTRQQRHRVFAYMKAQAILSEMHAVVDSSETTAAIDLDVYDDGAISNPVLSIATEGGNPLPPDHPLSGNTMITSGWEWSRRIKVRPFAGLNNRSVRYVTVTIFHREGGGAETEVASLSSVINSVSSGYPTTQVYDVYLLAIENIPGWWVFMENIVPSVESAITDLESRNPGLALRTHWITKASYGRSQQYKPYVNNANDSHQIVPYVYYYPGKMPSGNSSNYYYVPSMMKARMNEDGTTVHGYDADTNP
;
A
#
# COMPACT_ATOMS: atom_id res chain seq x y z
N MET A 1 29.70 28.54 93.12
CA MET A 1 30.80 27.56 93.25
C MET A 1 30.80 26.70 91.98
N ALA A 2 31.60 27.07 90.98
CA ALA A 2 31.60 26.40 89.67
C ALA A 2 32.53 25.18 89.71
N ARG A 3 32.00 23.99 89.40
CA ARG A 3 32.79 22.76 89.26
C ARG A 3 33.61 22.86 87.98
N THR A 4 34.92 22.97 88.11
CA THR A 4 35.87 22.79 87.00
C THR A 4 35.85 21.32 86.57
N HIS A 5 35.18 21.01 85.47
CA HIS A 5 35.29 19.71 84.83
C HIS A 5 36.73 19.53 84.33
N ARG A 6 37.43 18.51 84.84
CA ARG A 6 38.72 18.08 84.27
C ARG A 6 38.44 17.53 82.87
N GLN A 7 38.87 18.25 81.85
CA GLN A 7 38.92 17.76 80.48
C GLN A 7 40.07 16.76 80.38
N GLY A 8 39.76 15.47 80.29
CA GLY A 8 40.73 14.46 79.87
C GLY A 8 40.99 14.63 78.39
N GLY A 9 42.26 14.68 77.97
CA GLY A 9 42.62 14.66 76.55
C GLY A 9 42.18 13.36 75.88
N PHE A 10 42.01 13.38 74.57
CA PHE A 10 41.63 12.19 73.80
C PHE A 10 42.68 11.09 73.91
N THR A 11 42.22 9.87 74.14
CA THR A 11 43.08 8.70 74.08
C THR A 11 43.40 8.33 72.63
N ILE A 12 44.55 7.69 72.40
CA ILE A 12 44.95 7.24 71.05
C ILE A 12 43.87 6.33 70.42
N VAL A 13 43.22 5.49 71.24
CA VAL A 13 42.16 4.58 70.79
C VAL A 13 40.94 5.36 70.29
N GLU A 14 40.50 6.41 71.01
CA GLU A 14 39.40 7.27 70.57
C GLU A 14 39.72 7.98 69.25
N MET A 15 40.96 8.43 69.07
CA MET A 15 41.41 9.03 67.80
C MET A 15 41.39 8.01 66.66
N MET A 16 41.83 6.78 66.87
CA MET A 16 41.80 5.72 65.85
C MET A 16 40.36 5.36 65.45
N ILE A 17 39.44 5.28 66.41
CA ILE A 17 38.02 5.04 66.16
C ILE A 17 37.42 6.21 65.38
N ALA A 18 37.69 7.46 65.80
CA ALA A 18 37.19 8.65 65.12
C ALA A 18 37.68 8.74 63.67
N VAL A 19 38.96 8.44 63.40
CA VAL A 19 39.52 8.39 62.05
C VAL A 19 38.85 7.30 61.22
N THR A 20 38.59 6.12 61.80
CA THR A 20 37.93 5.00 61.09
C THR A 20 36.48 5.33 60.74
N ILE A 21 35.75 5.97 61.65
CA ILE A 21 34.39 6.44 61.38
C ILE A 21 34.43 7.52 60.28
N PHE A 22 35.40 8.44 60.34
CA PHE A 22 35.52 9.49 59.32
C PHE A 22 35.85 8.91 57.94
N THR A 23 36.78 7.95 57.85
CA THR A 23 37.16 7.34 56.56
C THR A 23 36.00 6.53 55.96
N THR A 24 35.26 5.78 56.76
CA THR A 24 34.08 5.02 56.29
C THR A 24 32.99 5.96 55.77
N VAL A 25 32.71 7.06 56.47
CA VAL A 25 31.77 8.10 56.01
C VAL A 25 32.26 8.77 54.72
N ALA A 26 33.55 9.11 54.63
CA ALA A 26 34.11 9.71 53.43
C ALA A 26 34.02 8.79 52.20
N VAL A 27 34.31 7.49 52.36
CA VAL A 27 34.17 6.49 51.29
C VAL A 27 32.70 6.35 50.88
N ALA A 28 31.77 6.29 51.83
CA ALA A 28 30.34 6.22 51.53
C ALA A 28 29.85 7.45 50.72
N LEU A 29 30.33 8.65 51.07
CA LEU A 29 30.00 9.88 50.33
C LEU A 29 30.58 9.87 48.91
N LEU A 30 31.83 9.45 48.73
CA LEU A 30 32.45 9.32 47.40
C LEU A 30 31.73 8.30 46.52
N GLN A 31 31.33 7.16 47.10
CA GLN A 31 30.54 6.15 46.40
C GLN A 31 29.17 6.71 46.00
N HIS A 32 28.49 7.41 46.91
CA HIS A 32 27.20 8.04 46.61
C HIS A 32 27.30 9.09 45.50
N LEU A 33 28.34 9.94 45.51
CA LEU A 33 28.58 10.92 44.44
C LEU A 33 28.83 10.23 43.09
N THR A 34 29.61 9.15 43.08
CA THR A 34 29.91 8.39 41.86
C THR A 34 28.66 7.76 41.26
N ILE A 35 27.81 7.16 42.10
CA ILE A 35 26.53 6.56 41.68
C ILE A 35 25.55 7.64 41.20
N SER A 36 25.47 8.76 41.92
CA SER A 36 24.59 9.87 41.52
C SER A 36 25.03 10.46 40.18
N TYR A 37 26.33 10.67 39.98
CA TYR A 37 26.86 11.19 38.72
C TYR A 37 26.61 10.24 37.54
N SER A 38 26.85 8.94 37.71
CA SER A 38 26.60 7.95 36.65
C SER A 38 25.11 7.83 36.32
N SER A 39 24.24 7.85 37.34
CA SER A 39 22.79 7.86 37.18
C SER A 39 22.31 9.10 36.42
N THR A 40 22.76 10.31 36.82
CA THR A 40 22.42 11.55 36.12
C THR A 40 22.87 11.51 34.66
N ARG A 41 24.06 10.98 34.38
CA ARG A 41 24.55 10.83 33.00
C ARG A 41 23.66 9.87 32.20
N GLN A 42 23.32 8.70 32.74
CA GLN A 42 22.43 7.74 32.07
C GLN A 42 21.03 8.33 31.81
N GLN A 43 20.48 9.09 32.75
CA GLN A 43 19.19 9.76 32.55
C GLN A 43 19.26 10.82 31.46
N ARG A 44 20.32 11.63 31.43
CA ARG A 44 20.54 12.62 30.35
C ARG A 44 20.60 11.93 28.98
N HIS A 45 21.29 10.80 28.90
CA HIS A 45 21.41 9.99 27.68
C HIS A 45 20.03 9.48 27.23
N ARG A 46 19.21 8.96 28.15
CA ARG A 46 17.83 8.52 27.85
C ARG A 46 16.97 9.66 27.35
N VAL A 47 16.96 10.80 28.04
CA VAL A 47 16.16 11.97 27.64
C VAL A 47 16.55 12.44 26.24
N PHE A 48 17.85 12.54 25.96
CA PHE A 48 18.34 12.90 24.62
C PHE A 48 17.86 11.90 23.55
N ALA A 49 18.03 10.60 23.79
CA ALA A 49 17.63 9.56 22.86
C ALA A 49 16.11 9.58 22.57
N TYR A 50 15.27 9.75 23.60
CA TYR A 50 13.82 9.88 23.43
C TYR A 50 13.43 11.13 22.65
N MET A 51 14.03 12.28 22.97
CA MET A 51 13.75 13.52 22.24
C MET A 51 14.12 13.40 20.75
N LYS A 52 15.23 12.74 20.43
CA LYS A 52 15.65 12.51 19.04
C LYS A 52 14.76 11.51 18.32
N ALA A 53 14.38 10.40 18.97
CA ALA A 53 13.45 9.44 18.38
C ALA A 53 12.09 10.10 18.06
N GLN A 54 11.58 10.92 18.98
CA GLN A 54 10.35 11.68 18.78
C GLN A 54 10.47 12.72 17.66
N ALA A 55 11.59 13.45 17.60
CA ALA A 55 11.85 14.40 16.53
C ALA A 55 11.85 13.73 15.15
N ILE A 56 12.55 12.59 15.01
CA ILE A 56 12.59 11.82 13.75
C ILE A 56 11.18 11.35 13.35
N LEU A 57 10.38 10.85 14.30
CA LEU A 57 8.99 10.48 14.01
C LEU A 57 8.14 11.67 13.57
N SER A 58 8.32 12.84 14.20
CA SER A 58 7.61 14.06 13.80
C SER A 58 8.03 14.54 12.41
N GLU A 59 9.31 14.40 12.05
CA GLU A 59 9.80 14.67 10.69
C GLU A 59 9.13 13.74 9.68
N MET A 60 8.98 12.44 10.00
CA MET A 60 8.30 11.49 9.11
C MET A 60 6.82 11.83 8.90
N HIS A 61 6.12 12.23 9.96
CA HIS A 61 4.77 12.75 9.85
C HIS A 61 4.72 13.99 8.95
N ALA A 62 5.62 14.94 9.15
CA ALA A 62 5.67 16.16 8.32
C ALA A 62 5.97 15.87 6.85
N VAL A 63 6.88 14.94 6.54
CA VAL A 63 7.17 14.51 5.15
C VAL A 63 5.92 13.95 4.50
N VAL A 64 5.19 13.07 5.19
CA VAL A 64 3.96 12.47 4.69
C VAL A 64 2.88 13.53 4.45
N ASP A 65 2.67 14.43 5.42
CA ASP A 65 1.64 15.48 5.33
C ASP A 65 1.94 16.49 4.22
N SER A 66 3.22 16.77 3.93
CA SER A 66 3.63 17.74 2.91
C SER A 66 3.53 17.25 1.46
N SER A 67 3.38 15.94 1.25
CA SER A 67 3.62 15.27 -0.04
C SER A 67 2.40 15.05 -0.95
N GLU A 68 1.34 15.85 -0.79
CA GLU A 68 0.03 15.67 -1.44
C GLU A 68 0.03 15.56 -2.99
N THR A 69 1.12 15.90 -3.69
CA THR A 69 1.06 16.18 -5.15
C THR A 69 1.87 15.27 -6.07
N THR A 70 2.79 14.42 -5.60
CA THR A 70 3.64 13.67 -6.55
C THR A 70 4.07 12.30 -6.02
N ALA A 71 3.34 11.25 -6.42
CA ALA A 71 3.54 9.85 -6.06
C ALA A 71 3.45 9.58 -4.54
N ALA A 72 2.80 8.48 -4.14
CA ALA A 72 2.86 8.04 -2.76
C ALA A 72 4.32 8.00 -2.31
N ILE A 73 4.71 8.81 -1.32
CA ILE A 73 6.05 8.71 -0.74
C ILE A 73 6.15 7.31 -0.19
N ASP A 74 7.03 6.53 -0.79
CA ASP A 74 7.35 5.20 -0.31
C ASP A 74 8.14 5.37 0.99
N LEU A 75 7.42 5.30 2.11
CA LEU A 75 7.99 5.32 3.45
C LEU A 75 9.06 4.23 3.62
N ASP A 76 9.01 3.17 2.81
CA ASP A 76 9.96 2.07 2.85
C ASP A 76 11.39 2.55 2.44
N VAL A 77 11.53 3.70 1.77
CA VAL A 77 12.85 4.33 1.44
C VAL A 77 13.60 4.80 2.68
N TYR A 78 12.89 5.13 3.77
CA TYR A 78 13.48 5.57 5.02
C TYR A 78 13.87 4.40 5.95
N ASP A 79 13.71 3.15 5.54
CA ASP A 79 14.15 1.99 6.32
C ASP A 79 15.68 1.84 6.27
N ASP A 80 16.33 1.93 7.43
CA ASP A 80 17.78 1.72 7.56
C ASP A 80 18.15 0.20 7.52
N GLY A 81 17.15 -0.67 7.52
CA GLY A 81 17.29 -2.12 7.52
C GLY A 81 17.95 -2.65 8.79
N ALA A 82 19.14 -3.23 8.62
CA ALA A 82 19.97 -3.75 9.71
C ALA A 82 21.09 -2.79 10.11
N ILE A 83 21.31 -1.72 9.35
CA ILE A 83 22.44 -0.80 9.52
C ILE A 83 22.03 0.31 10.51
N SER A 84 22.98 0.76 11.33
CA SER A 84 22.78 1.93 12.20
C SER A 84 23.33 3.18 11.49
N ASN A 85 22.51 4.22 11.38
CA ASN A 85 22.86 5.47 10.70
C ASN A 85 23.28 6.53 11.73
N PRO A 86 24.45 7.19 11.59
CA PRO A 86 24.90 8.22 12.52
C PRO A 86 24.13 9.56 12.40
N VAL A 87 23.36 9.77 11.34
CA VAL A 87 22.57 10.99 11.15
C VAL A 87 21.24 10.88 11.90
N LEU A 88 21.03 11.72 12.92
CA LEU A 88 19.84 11.68 13.77
C LEU A 88 18.65 12.51 13.24
N SER A 89 18.48 12.58 11.91
CA SER A 89 17.39 13.30 11.23
C SER A 89 17.15 12.72 9.83
N ILE A 90 15.92 12.78 9.33
CA ILE A 90 15.59 12.44 7.92
C ILE A 90 15.57 13.67 7.00
N ALA A 91 15.79 14.88 7.55
CA ALA A 91 15.82 16.09 6.74
C ALA A 91 16.97 16.06 5.72
N THR A 92 16.73 16.70 4.57
CA THR A 92 17.72 16.85 3.51
C THR A 92 17.94 18.33 3.23
N GLU A 93 19.17 18.69 2.90
CA GLU A 93 19.53 20.05 2.48
C GLU A 93 20.06 19.96 1.04
N GLY A 94 19.39 20.64 0.11
CA GLY A 94 19.73 20.56 -1.32
C GLY A 94 19.58 19.15 -1.91
N GLY A 95 18.72 18.29 -1.33
CA GLY A 95 18.50 16.92 -1.79
C GLY A 95 19.50 15.89 -1.27
N ASN A 96 20.51 16.31 -0.49
CA ASN A 96 21.47 15.41 0.14
C ASN A 96 21.11 15.17 1.62
N PRO A 97 21.39 13.97 2.17
CA PRO A 97 21.30 13.73 3.60
C PRO A 97 22.20 14.69 4.37
N LEU A 98 21.69 15.21 5.49
CA LEU A 98 22.47 16.05 6.38
C LEU A 98 23.69 15.30 6.94
N PRO A 99 24.82 15.99 7.17
CA PRO A 99 25.96 15.36 7.81
C PRO A 99 25.67 15.11 9.31
N PRO A 100 26.32 14.12 9.95
CA PRO A 100 26.00 13.75 11.33
C PRO A 100 26.25 14.85 12.36
N ASP A 101 27.19 15.76 12.11
CA ASP A 101 27.54 16.93 12.94
C ASP A 101 26.60 18.13 12.75
N HIS A 102 25.64 18.06 11.82
CA HIS A 102 24.68 19.13 11.59
C HIS A 102 23.89 19.46 12.86
N PRO A 103 23.58 20.73 13.18
CA PRO A 103 22.84 21.11 14.38
C PRO A 103 21.50 20.38 14.60
N LEU A 104 20.82 20.00 13.51
CA LEU A 104 19.58 19.20 13.57
C LEU A 104 19.84 17.77 14.05
N SER A 105 20.94 17.14 13.62
CA SER A 105 21.37 15.83 14.12
C SER A 105 21.87 15.98 15.56
N GLY A 106 22.72 16.98 15.82
CA GLY A 106 23.28 17.27 17.15
C GLY A 106 24.14 16.13 17.68
N ASN A 107 24.76 15.36 16.79
CA ASN A 107 25.62 14.24 17.14
C ASN A 107 27.06 14.72 17.34
N THR A 108 27.78 14.02 18.20
CA THR A 108 29.12 14.36 18.64
C THR A 108 30.08 13.24 18.22
N MET A 109 31.24 13.63 17.69
CA MET A 109 32.27 12.68 17.32
C MET A 109 33.13 12.33 18.54
N ILE A 110 33.21 11.04 18.84
CA ILE A 110 34.12 10.44 19.82
C ILE A 110 35.27 9.74 19.08
N THR A 111 36.32 9.34 19.80
CA THR A 111 37.51 8.69 19.22
C THR A 111 37.19 7.41 18.44
N SER A 112 36.08 6.73 18.77
CA SER A 112 35.58 5.51 18.13
C SER A 112 34.48 5.73 17.08
N GLY A 113 34.24 6.97 16.66
CA GLY A 113 33.24 7.35 15.66
C GLY A 113 32.16 8.28 16.23
N TRP A 114 30.93 8.19 15.73
CA TRP A 114 29.82 8.99 16.24
C TRP A 114 29.28 8.41 17.56
N GLU A 115 28.98 9.29 18.52
CA GLU A 115 28.48 8.89 19.85
C GLU A 115 27.08 8.26 19.77
N TRP A 116 26.26 8.74 18.84
CA TRP A 116 24.89 8.28 18.66
C TRP A 116 24.67 7.71 17.27
N SER A 117 23.77 6.74 17.18
CA SER A 117 23.26 6.25 15.89
C SER A 117 21.77 5.94 16.02
N ARG A 118 21.07 5.94 14.89
CA ARG A 118 19.66 5.58 14.80
C ARG A 118 19.47 4.36 13.91
N ARG A 119 18.32 3.72 14.07
CA ARG A 119 17.79 2.76 13.11
C ARG A 119 16.30 2.96 12.98
N ILE A 120 15.88 3.29 11.77
CA ILE A 120 14.48 3.33 11.40
C ILE A 120 14.12 1.98 10.78
N LYS A 121 13.01 1.39 11.22
CA LYS A 121 12.40 0.22 10.59
C LYS A 121 10.99 0.55 10.16
N VAL A 122 10.68 0.30 8.90
CA VAL A 122 9.37 0.56 8.33
C VAL A 122 8.76 -0.79 7.94
N ARG A 123 7.59 -1.10 8.49
CA ARG A 123 6.92 -2.39 8.26
C ARG A 123 5.50 -2.19 7.74
N PRO A 124 5.07 -2.97 6.75
CA PRO A 124 3.68 -3.01 6.34
C PRO A 124 2.82 -3.64 7.44
N PHE A 125 1.54 -3.27 7.46
CA PHE A 125 0.59 -3.87 8.39
C PHE A 125 0.23 -5.30 7.94
N ALA A 126 0.45 -6.30 8.79
CA ALA A 126 0.13 -7.68 8.46
C ALA A 126 -1.39 -7.85 8.29
N GLY A 127 -1.82 -8.38 7.13
CA GLY A 127 -3.23 -8.65 6.84
C GLY A 127 -3.98 -7.55 6.07
N LEU A 128 -3.37 -6.39 5.82
CA LEU A 128 -3.91 -5.35 4.93
C LEU A 128 -2.90 -5.11 3.80
N ASN A 129 -3.27 -5.41 2.56
CA ASN A 129 -2.45 -5.07 1.39
C ASN A 129 -2.62 -3.58 1.05
N ASN A 130 -2.32 -2.72 2.03
CA ASN A 130 -2.45 -1.28 1.90
C ASN A 130 -1.07 -0.63 1.97
N ARG A 131 -0.69 0.07 0.90
CA ARG A 131 0.56 0.85 0.86
C ARG A 131 0.47 2.13 1.71
N SER A 132 -0.73 2.58 2.04
CA SER A 132 -0.97 3.81 2.79
C SER A 132 -0.47 3.74 4.23
N VAL A 133 -0.64 2.60 4.91
CA VAL A 133 -0.38 2.50 6.35
C VAL A 133 0.93 1.76 6.62
N ARG A 134 1.80 2.34 7.43
CA ARG A 134 3.08 1.76 7.86
C ARG A 134 3.25 1.84 9.36
N TYR A 135 3.84 0.78 9.93
CA TYR A 135 4.34 0.77 11.30
C TYR A 135 5.81 1.16 11.27
N VAL A 136 6.14 2.30 11.88
CA VAL A 136 7.50 2.82 11.89
C VAL A 136 8.06 2.76 13.30
N THR A 137 9.22 2.14 13.45
CA THR A 137 9.97 2.08 14.70
C THR A 137 11.29 2.80 14.55
N VAL A 138 11.55 3.77 15.42
CA VAL A 138 12.82 4.49 15.51
C VAL A 138 13.53 4.05 16.78
N THR A 139 14.70 3.45 16.63
CA THR A 139 15.57 3.01 17.72
C THR A 139 16.84 3.86 17.74
N ILE A 140 17.22 4.36 18.91
CA ILE A 140 18.43 5.17 19.11
C ILE A 140 19.43 4.35 19.94
N PHE A 141 20.65 4.30 19.43
CA PHE A 141 21.77 3.61 20.04
C PHE A 141 22.81 4.62 20.53
N HIS A 142 23.44 4.29 21.65
CA HIS A 142 24.59 4.99 22.20
C HIS A 142 25.83 4.12 22.02
N ARG A 143 26.91 4.71 21.53
CA ARG A 143 28.19 4.03 21.36
C ARG A 143 29.07 4.25 22.58
N GLU A 144 29.44 3.15 23.23
CA GLU A 144 30.40 3.20 24.33
C GLU A 144 31.84 3.16 23.82
N GLY A 145 32.81 3.48 24.68
CA GLY A 145 34.23 3.63 24.31
C GLY A 145 34.89 2.39 23.67
N GLY A 146 34.25 1.22 23.75
CA GLY A 146 34.67 -0.01 23.07
C GLY A 146 34.06 -0.24 21.69
N GLY A 147 33.28 0.70 21.16
CA GLY A 147 32.59 0.58 19.86
C GLY A 147 31.29 -0.24 19.90
N ALA A 148 30.91 -0.77 21.06
CA ALA A 148 29.62 -1.43 21.25
C ALA A 148 28.47 -0.42 21.23
N GLU A 149 27.42 -0.73 20.48
CA GLU A 149 26.18 0.05 20.43
C GLU A 149 25.16 -0.53 21.42
N THR A 150 24.70 0.29 22.36
CA THR A 150 23.64 -0.06 23.31
C THR A 150 22.36 0.66 22.96
N GLU A 151 21.24 -0.06 22.94
CA GLU A 151 19.93 0.54 22.72
C GLU A 151 19.53 1.38 23.95
N VAL A 152 19.23 2.66 23.73
CA VAL A 152 18.86 3.59 24.80
C VAL A 152 17.37 3.96 24.74
N ALA A 153 16.81 4.08 23.54
CA ALA A 153 15.40 4.38 23.35
C ALA A 153 14.87 3.72 22.07
N SER A 154 13.61 3.31 22.10
CA SER A 154 12.87 2.80 20.95
C SER A 154 11.44 3.31 21.01
N LEU A 155 11.00 3.96 19.95
CA LEU A 155 9.66 4.55 19.84
C LEU A 155 9.03 4.09 18.53
N SER A 156 7.77 3.68 18.60
CA SER A 156 7.02 3.22 17.44
C SER A 156 5.77 4.07 17.23
N SER A 157 5.45 4.36 15.98
CA SER A 157 4.24 5.06 15.57
C SER A 157 3.63 4.41 14.32
N VAL A 158 2.33 4.61 14.14
CA VAL A 158 1.64 4.24 12.90
C VAL A 158 1.49 5.50 12.06
N ILE A 159 2.01 5.45 10.84
CA ILE A 159 1.95 6.56 9.89
C ILE A 159 1.05 6.15 8.73
N ASN A 160 0.07 6.99 8.42
CA ASN A 160 -0.81 6.82 7.28
C ASN A 160 -0.44 7.84 6.20
N SER A 161 0.18 7.37 5.13
CA SER A 161 0.33 8.14 3.91
C SER A 161 -0.99 8.20 3.16
N VAL A 162 -1.41 9.40 2.79
CA VAL A 162 -2.45 9.63 1.78
C VAL A 162 -1.87 9.25 0.41
N SER A 163 -1.61 7.95 0.20
CA SER A 163 -1.58 7.41 -1.15
C SER A 163 -2.93 7.75 -1.77
N SER A 164 -2.93 8.27 -3.01
CA SER A 164 -4.12 8.40 -3.84
C SER A 164 -4.95 7.14 -3.63
N GLY A 165 -6.08 7.27 -2.92
CA GLY A 165 -6.89 6.12 -2.59
C GLY A 165 -7.23 5.46 -3.90
N TYR A 166 -6.80 4.22 -4.11
CA TYR A 166 -7.37 3.44 -5.18
C TYR A 166 -8.85 3.33 -4.82
N PRO A 167 -9.76 3.99 -5.56
CA PRO A 167 -11.18 3.85 -5.26
C PRO A 167 -11.51 2.37 -5.35
N THR A 168 -12.23 1.87 -4.36
CA THR A 168 -12.71 0.49 -4.34
C THR A 168 -13.34 0.14 -5.68
N THR A 169 -12.97 -0.99 -6.28
CA THR A 169 -13.55 -1.40 -7.56
C THR A 169 -15.04 -1.67 -7.40
N GLN A 170 -15.88 -0.84 -8.01
CA GLN A 170 -17.32 -1.06 -8.12
C GLN A 170 -17.59 -1.78 -9.43
N VAL A 171 -18.02 -3.03 -9.31
CA VAL A 171 -18.40 -3.86 -10.46
C VAL A 171 -19.90 -3.74 -10.65
N TYR A 172 -20.32 -3.29 -11.83
CA TYR A 172 -21.73 -3.29 -12.24
C TYR A 172 -21.94 -4.32 -13.35
N ASP A 173 -22.97 -5.14 -13.21
CA ASP A 173 -23.46 -5.97 -14.31
C ASP A 173 -24.43 -5.15 -15.17
N VAL A 174 -24.08 -4.97 -16.44
CA VAL A 174 -24.89 -4.22 -17.42
C VAL A 174 -25.51 -5.21 -18.39
N TYR A 175 -26.83 -5.34 -18.34
CA TYR A 175 -27.58 -6.21 -19.24
C TYR A 175 -28.06 -5.43 -20.46
N LEU A 176 -27.47 -5.73 -21.62
CA LEU A 176 -27.80 -5.10 -22.89
C LEU A 176 -28.83 -5.95 -23.61
N LEU A 177 -30.07 -5.47 -23.64
CA LEU A 177 -31.22 -6.16 -24.22
C LEU A 177 -31.35 -5.82 -25.70
N ALA A 178 -30.87 -6.71 -26.56
CA ALA A 178 -31.11 -6.65 -28.00
C ALA A 178 -32.29 -7.56 -28.34
N ILE A 179 -33.52 -7.05 -28.17
CA ILE A 179 -34.75 -7.84 -28.38
C ILE A 179 -34.98 -8.06 -29.88
N GLU A 180 -34.98 -9.33 -30.32
CA GLU A 180 -34.93 -9.61 -31.76
C GLU A 180 -36.20 -9.33 -32.58
N ASN A 181 -37.32 -8.99 -31.92
CA ASN A 181 -38.60 -8.74 -32.59
C ASN A 181 -38.72 -7.35 -33.25
N ILE A 182 -37.66 -6.53 -33.24
CA ILE A 182 -37.62 -5.21 -33.89
C ILE A 182 -36.65 -5.29 -35.08
N PRO A 183 -37.15 -5.46 -36.33
CA PRO A 183 -36.31 -5.71 -37.51
C PRO A 183 -35.22 -4.67 -37.79
N GLY A 184 -35.41 -3.42 -37.33
CA GLY A 184 -34.46 -2.33 -37.58
C GLY A 184 -33.15 -2.39 -36.80
N TRP A 185 -33.03 -3.22 -35.76
CA TRP A 185 -31.86 -3.20 -34.86
C TRP A 185 -30.77 -4.22 -35.25
N TRP A 186 -31.13 -5.27 -35.99
CA TRP A 186 -30.24 -6.39 -36.36
C TRP A 186 -29.26 -6.06 -37.47
N VAL A 187 -29.72 -5.23 -38.41
CA VAL A 187 -28.96 -4.81 -39.59
C VAL A 187 -27.63 -4.14 -39.23
N PHE A 188 -27.54 -3.58 -38.01
CA PHE A 188 -26.38 -2.85 -37.53
C PHE A 188 -25.75 -3.46 -36.27
N MET A 189 -26.12 -4.67 -35.85
CA MET A 189 -25.51 -5.31 -34.67
C MET A 189 -23.99 -5.47 -34.82
N GLU A 190 -23.49 -5.72 -36.04
CA GLU A 190 -22.06 -5.76 -36.34
C GLU A 190 -21.34 -4.44 -36.02
N ASN A 191 -22.05 -3.31 -36.05
CA ASN A 191 -21.50 -1.98 -35.77
C ASN A 191 -21.84 -1.47 -34.37
N ILE A 192 -23.01 -1.82 -33.84
CA ILE A 192 -23.49 -1.34 -32.53
C ILE A 192 -22.71 -2.00 -31.39
N VAL A 193 -22.45 -3.32 -31.47
CA VAL A 193 -21.73 -4.03 -30.40
C VAL A 193 -20.34 -3.43 -30.15
N PRO A 194 -19.47 -3.28 -31.18
CA PRO A 194 -18.17 -2.65 -30.98
C PRO A 194 -18.28 -1.18 -30.53
N SER A 195 -19.29 -0.45 -31.00
CA SER A 195 -19.50 0.94 -30.58
C SER A 195 -19.84 1.07 -29.10
N VAL A 196 -20.68 0.17 -28.57
CA VAL A 196 -21.05 0.16 -27.15
C VAL A 196 -19.88 -0.30 -26.29
N GLU A 197 -19.15 -1.34 -26.72
CA GLU A 197 -17.96 -1.82 -26.02
C GLU A 197 -16.88 -0.74 -25.94
N SER A 198 -16.64 -0.01 -27.03
CA SER A 198 -15.72 1.13 -27.03
C SER A 198 -16.15 2.25 -26.09
N ALA A 199 -17.44 2.55 -26.00
CA ALA A 199 -17.95 3.57 -25.09
C ALA A 199 -17.80 3.14 -23.61
N ILE A 200 -17.95 1.85 -23.33
CA ILE A 200 -17.73 1.27 -22.00
C ILE A 200 -16.26 1.34 -21.62
N THR A 201 -15.35 0.96 -22.52
CA THR A 201 -13.92 1.11 -22.28
C THR A 201 -13.52 2.57 -22.05
N ASP A 202 -14.10 3.53 -22.78
CA ASP A 202 -13.88 4.96 -22.52
C ASP A 202 -14.35 5.33 -21.10
N LEU A 203 -15.54 4.90 -20.69
CA LEU A 203 -16.07 5.14 -19.34
C LEU A 203 -15.18 4.54 -18.23
N GLU A 204 -14.71 3.31 -18.40
CA GLU A 204 -13.79 2.66 -17.45
C GLU A 204 -12.44 3.38 -17.39
N SER A 205 -11.93 3.87 -18.54
CA SER A 205 -10.65 4.58 -18.60
C SER A 205 -10.69 5.94 -17.89
N ARG A 206 -11.85 6.60 -17.91
CA ARG A 206 -12.05 7.92 -17.29
C ARG A 206 -12.42 7.83 -15.82
N ASN A 207 -12.84 6.66 -15.33
CA ASN A 207 -13.28 6.44 -13.96
C ASN A 207 -12.52 5.27 -13.33
N PRO A 208 -11.35 5.51 -12.73
CA PRO A 208 -10.59 4.49 -12.01
C PRO A 208 -11.47 3.83 -10.96
N GLY A 209 -11.50 2.49 -10.94
CA GLY A 209 -12.34 1.71 -10.02
C GLY A 209 -13.74 1.40 -10.52
N LEU A 210 -14.18 1.90 -11.67
CA LEU A 210 -15.40 1.42 -12.34
C LEU A 210 -15.07 0.20 -13.21
N ALA A 211 -15.81 -0.90 -13.03
CA ALA A 211 -15.77 -2.04 -13.93
C ALA A 211 -17.18 -2.41 -14.36
N LEU A 212 -17.44 -2.44 -15.67
CA LEU A 212 -18.74 -2.77 -16.24
C LEU A 212 -18.66 -4.15 -16.90
N ARG A 213 -19.31 -5.14 -16.31
CA ARG A 213 -19.48 -6.46 -16.95
C ARG A 213 -20.70 -6.43 -17.85
N THR A 214 -20.48 -6.43 -19.15
CA THR A 214 -21.56 -6.45 -20.14
C THR A 214 -22.07 -7.86 -20.38
N HIS A 215 -23.39 -8.02 -20.34
CA HIS A 215 -24.09 -9.23 -20.70
C HIS A 215 -25.03 -8.93 -21.87
N TRP A 216 -24.65 -9.36 -23.07
CA TRP A 216 -25.50 -9.25 -24.25
C TRP A 216 -26.59 -10.31 -24.22
N ILE A 217 -27.82 -9.87 -24.03
CA ILE A 217 -28.99 -10.74 -24.13
C ILE A 217 -29.52 -10.62 -25.56
N THR A 218 -29.03 -11.50 -26.43
CA THR A 218 -29.45 -11.59 -27.84
C THR A 218 -30.48 -12.69 -28.08
N LYS A 219 -30.79 -13.56 -27.12
CA LYS A 219 -31.67 -14.72 -27.35
C LYS A 219 -33.12 -14.30 -27.63
N ALA A 220 -33.57 -14.40 -28.89
CA ALA A 220 -34.99 -14.31 -29.23
C ALA A 220 -35.85 -15.45 -28.67
N SER A 221 -37.16 -15.26 -28.83
CA SER A 221 -38.15 -16.33 -28.94
C SER A 221 -37.98 -17.28 -30.14
N TYR A 222 -37.14 -16.97 -31.14
CA TYR A 222 -36.89 -17.83 -32.30
C TYR A 222 -36.04 -19.05 -31.90
N GLY A 223 -36.33 -20.21 -32.50
CA GLY A 223 -35.68 -21.48 -32.17
C GLY A 223 -36.09 -22.11 -30.82
N ARG A 224 -36.99 -21.48 -30.05
CA ARG A 224 -37.64 -22.11 -28.88
C ARG A 224 -38.58 -23.24 -29.30
N SER A 225 -39.20 -23.11 -30.47
CA SER A 225 -39.93 -24.20 -31.09
C SER A 225 -38.92 -25.12 -31.77
N GLN A 226 -38.89 -26.38 -31.36
CA GLN A 226 -38.02 -27.39 -31.97
C GLN A 226 -38.27 -27.56 -33.48
N GLN A 227 -39.48 -27.21 -33.94
CA GLN A 227 -39.88 -27.31 -35.34
C GLN A 227 -39.52 -26.05 -36.16
N TYR A 228 -39.18 -24.94 -35.50
CA TYR A 228 -38.83 -23.70 -36.17
C TYR A 228 -37.32 -23.61 -36.38
N LYS A 229 -36.89 -23.87 -37.62
CA LYS A 229 -35.50 -23.84 -38.06
C LYS A 229 -35.38 -22.96 -39.32
N PRO A 230 -35.24 -21.64 -39.16
CA PRO A 230 -35.12 -20.77 -40.32
C PRO A 230 -33.79 -21.00 -41.03
N TYR A 231 -33.77 -20.75 -42.34
CA TYR A 231 -32.58 -20.75 -43.15
C TYR A 231 -31.93 -19.36 -43.14
N VAL A 232 -30.61 -19.33 -42.98
CA VAL A 232 -29.77 -18.12 -43.04
C VAL A 232 -28.63 -18.39 -44.02
N ASN A 233 -28.42 -17.48 -44.97
CA ASN A 233 -27.32 -17.56 -45.93
C ASN A 233 -26.07 -16.86 -45.38
N ASN A 234 -24.92 -17.52 -45.39
CA ASN A 234 -23.63 -16.93 -45.00
C ASN A 234 -22.60 -17.00 -46.15
N ALA A 235 -22.64 -18.07 -46.94
CA ALA A 235 -21.75 -18.27 -48.08
C ALA A 235 -22.14 -17.38 -49.27
N ASN A 236 -23.41 -17.43 -49.65
CA ASN A 236 -23.97 -16.75 -50.82
C ASN A 236 -24.74 -15.49 -50.41
N ASP A 237 -24.90 -14.52 -51.32
CA ASP A 237 -25.71 -13.32 -51.07
C ASP A 237 -27.22 -13.62 -51.01
N SER A 238 -27.99 -12.64 -50.54
CA SER A 238 -29.44 -12.75 -50.39
C SER A 238 -30.26 -12.56 -51.67
N HIS A 239 -29.61 -12.33 -52.83
CA HIS A 239 -30.27 -12.29 -54.13
C HIS A 239 -30.34 -13.67 -54.81
N GLN A 240 -29.59 -14.64 -54.31
CA GLN A 240 -29.65 -16.01 -54.84
C GLN A 240 -31.00 -16.68 -54.56
N ILE A 241 -31.38 -17.63 -55.41
CA ILE A 241 -32.59 -18.43 -55.21
C ILE A 241 -32.38 -19.31 -53.98
N VAL A 242 -33.26 -19.15 -52.99
CA VAL A 242 -33.24 -19.92 -51.74
C VAL A 242 -34.39 -20.93 -51.74
N PRO A 243 -34.13 -22.24 -51.55
CA PRO A 243 -35.16 -23.29 -51.62
C PRO A 243 -35.97 -23.45 -50.32
N TYR A 244 -35.97 -22.46 -49.41
CA TYR A 244 -36.56 -22.54 -48.08
C TYR A 244 -37.64 -21.48 -47.86
N VAL A 245 -38.74 -21.86 -47.22
CA VAL A 245 -39.90 -20.98 -46.96
C VAL A 245 -39.64 -20.00 -45.81
N TYR A 246 -38.94 -20.43 -44.77
CA TYR A 246 -38.54 -19.57 -43.65
C TYR A 246 -37.10 -19.12 -43.87
N TYR A 247 -36.95 -17.96 -44.51
CA TYR A 247 -35.66 -17.39 -44.89
C TYR A 247 -35.39 -16.08 -44.14
N TYR A 248 -34.25 -16.03 -43.45
CA TYR A 248 -33.69 -14.79 -42.91
C TYR A 248 -32.42 -14.45 -43.70
N PRO A 249 -32.38 -13.30 -44.38
CA PRO A 249 -31.21 -12.91 -45.15
C PRO A 249 -30.02 -12.67 -44.22
N GLY A 250 -28.98 -13.49 -44.32
CA GLY A 250 -27.73 -13.28 -43.63
C GLY A 250 -26.86 -12.33 -44.44
N LYS A 251 -26.01 -12.87 -45.30
CA LYS A 251 -25.08 -12.10 -46.14
C LYS A 251 -25.82 -11.28 -47.21
N MET A 252 -25.52 -9.99 -47.25
CA MET A 252 -26.07 -9.05 -48.22
C MET A 252 -25.20 -8.96 -49.48
N PRO A 253 -25.78 -8.59 -50.64
CA PRO A 253 -25.03 -8.29 -51.84
C PRO A 253 -24.01 -7.17 -51.61
N SER A 254 -22.91 -7.18 -52.38
CA SER A 254 -21.90 -6.11 -52.35
C SER A 254 -22.53 -4.75 -52.68
N GLY A 255 -22.12 -3.70 -51.97
CA GLY A 255 -22.60 -2.33 -52.18
C GLY A 255 -23.72 -1.89 -51.23
N ASN A 256 -24.16 -2.76 -50.32
CA ASN A 256 -25.04 -2.39 -49.21
C ASN A 256 -24.26 -1.74 -48.05
N SER A 257 -24.96 -1.01 -47.18
CA SER A 257 -24.38 -0.33 -46.00
C SER A 257 -23.95 -1.29 -44.88
N SER A 258 -24.37 -2.55 -44.95
CA SER A 258 -24.04 -3.61 -43.99
C SER A 258 -23.75 -4.89 -44.78
N ASN A 259 -22.77 -5.67 -44.32
CA ASN A 259 -22.41 -6.94 -44.95
C ASN A 259 -23.42 -8.03 -44.62
N TYR A 260 -24.12 -7.90 -43.50
CA TYR A 260 -25.08 -8.86 -43.00
C TYR A 260 -26.38 -8.18 -42.54
N TYR A 261 -27.50 -8.74 -42.94
CA TYR A 261 -28.80 -8.31 -42.44
C TYR A 261 -29.16 -9.04 -41.14
N TYR A 262 -28.95 -10.37 -41.09
CA TYR A 262 -28.88 -11.17 -39.87
C TYR A 262 -27.48 -11.76 -39.72
N VAL A 263 -26.80 -11.50 -38.60
CA VAL A 263 -25.45 -12.02 -38.35
C VAL A 263 -25.56 -13.43 -37.75
N PRO A 264 -25.21 -14.51 -38.49
CA PRO A 264 -25.46 -15.88 -38.02
C PRO A 264 -24.73 -16.19 -36.70
N SER A 265 -23.50 -15.71 -36.53
CA SER A 265 -22.69 -15.97 -35.33
C SER A 265 -23.28 -15.38 -34.03
N MET A 266 -24.12 -14.36 -34.15
CA MET A 266 -24.82 -13.72 -33.02
C MET A 266 -26.17 -14.37 -32.70
N MET A 267 -26.72 -15.15 -33.64
CA MET A 267 -27.96 -15.90 -33.45
C MET A 267 -27.68 -17.19 -32.68
N LYS A 268 -28.07 -17.24 -31.39
CA LYS A 268 -27.92 -18.44 -30.55
C LYS A 268 -29.09 -19.42 -30.65
N ALA A 269 -30.03 -19.17 -31.55
CA ALA A 269 -31.20 -20.01 -31.80
C ALA A 269 -30.86 -21.16 -32.77
N ARG A 270 -31.61 -22.26 -32.70
CA ARG A 270 -31.51 -23.35 -33.68
C ARG A 270 -31.83 -22.82 -35.08
N MET A 271 -30.86 -22.92 -35.98
CA MET A 271 -30.99 -22.39 -37.35
C MET A 271 -30.35 -23.32 -38.38
N ASN A 272 -30.64 -23.07 -39.65
CA ASN A 272 -30.02 -23.72 -40.79
C ASN A 272 -29.12 -22.70 -41.50
N GLU A 273 -27.81 -22.77 -41.27
CA GLU A 273 -26.82 -21.92 -41.91
C GLU A 273 -26.28 -22.63 -43.16
N ASP A 274 -26.62 -22.12 -44.34
CA ASP A 274 -26.19 -22.68 -45.64
C ASP A 274 -26.42 -24.19 -45.82
N GLY A 275 -27.51 -24.72 -45.26
CA GLY A 275 -27.85 -26.15 -45.34
C GLY A 275 -27.36 -26.97 -44.15
N THR A 276 -26.53 -26.39 -43.27
CA THR A 276 -26.03 -27.02 -42.06
C THR A 276 -26.82 -26.56 -40.85
N THR A 277 -27.25 -27.49 -39.99
CA THR A 277 -27.96 -27.11 -38.75
C THR A 277 -26.94 -26.67 -37.69
N VAL A 278 -27.11 -25.45 -37.19
CA VAL A 278 -26.27 -24.85 -36.13
C VAL A 278 -27.13 -24.65 -34.89
N HIS A 279 -26.52 -24.76 -33.70
CA HIS A 279 -27.21 -24.67 -32.40
C HIS A 279 -28.38 -25.66 -32.27
N GLY A 280 -28.22 -26.85 -32.86
CA GLY A 280 -29.14 -27.98 -32.64
C GLY A 280 -29.04 -28.52 -31.22
N TYR A 281 -29.96 -29.42 -30.88
CA TYR A 281 -29.89 -30.17 -29.62
C TYR A 281 -28.56 -30.92 -29.55
N ASP A 282 -27.83 -30.72 -28.46
CA ASP A 282 -26.63 -31.44 -28.10
C ASP A 282 -26.73 -31.78 -26.60
N ALA A 283 -26.67 -33.07 -26.28
CA ALA A 283 -26.85 -33.55 -24.91
C ALA A 283 -25.83 -32.96 -23.92
N ASP A 284 -24.66 -32.53 -24.40
CA ASP A 284 -23.55 -32.10 -23.54
C ASP A 284 -23.41 -30.56 -23.45
N THR A 285 -23.69 -29.83 -24.54
CA THR A 285 -23.46 -28.38 -24.61
C THR A 285 -24.73 -27.54 -24.83
N ASN A 286 -25.82 -28.15 -25.29
CA ASN A 286 -27.08 -27.47 -25.61
C ASN A 286 -28.30 -28.42 -25.50
N PRO A 287 -28.63 -28.90 -24.29
CA PRO A 287 -29.71 -29.86 -24.04
C PRO A 287 -31.12 -29.24 -24.21
#